data_AF-A0A540X6L8-F1
#
_entry.id   AF-A0A540X6L8-F1
#
_cell.length_a   1.000
_cell.length_b   1.000
_cell.length_c   1.000
_cell.angle_alpha   90.00
_cell.angle_beta   90.00
_cell.angle_gamma   90.00
#
_symmetry.space_group_name_H-M   'P 1'
#
loop_
_entity.id
_entity.type
_entity.pdbx_description
1 polymer ?
#
loop_
_entity_poly.entity_id
_entity_poly.type
_entity_poly.pdbx_seq_one_letter_code
_entity_poly.pdbx_strand_id
1 'polypeptide(L)'
;MNRKNVLSTLLALGLLTTVSAQAEVLFSQANLLLNKNQLSAVNYRGKGLSIPVGTKVEVLKRSDDEVRCKVLDSGAEFKFVSHKSLGKSAVALFPGFFAATDPAARIAALTPEEQKQVKAGELAKGMSRDAVLLTVGPPPPHRTLSLESTRWTYWSSKFSTFDVVFDSAGKVVSFGDEPAPAPVPTEKVFHHATANFHFEGDTLSWVNYLKGPILPFNTRVEVLDKSDSKVSFKVVETGKEFVFENDSRSGADTWALFQAAFAPEDQAPKLATLSAEDRKKVSASEVVTGMSRTAVRMAWGPPPPHETPSFDSTVWTYWKSKISKVKVTFDKDDKVASIE
;
A
#
# COMPACT_ATOMS: atom_id res chain seq x y z
N MET A 1 18.61 68.81 64.91
CA MET A 1 18.99 68.78 63.48
C MET A 1 18.38 67.55 62.84
N ASN A 2 17.36 67.78 62.00
CA ASN A 2 16.52 66.76 61.37
C ASN A 2 17.30 65.94 60.32
N ARG A 3 17.17 64.60 60.36
CA ARG A 3 17.38 63.74 59.18
C ARG A 3 16.07 63.00 58.88
N LYS A 4 15.60 63.19 57.65
CA LYS A 4 14.31 62.74 57.12
C LYS A 4 14.40 61.26 56.74
N ASN A 5 13.42 60.47 57.19
CA ASN A 5 13.09 59.16 56.64
C ASN A 5 12.27 59.34 55.35
N VAL A 6 12.69 58.71 54.27
CA VAL A 6 11.83 58.45 53.09
C VAL A 6 12.05 56.99 52.72
N LEU A 7 11.09 56.13 53.04
CA LEU A 7 10.98 54.79 52.48
C LEU A 7 9.79 54.81 51.51
N SER A 8 10.08 54.80 50.22
CA SER A 8 9.08 54.66 49.16
C SER A 8 8.63 53.21 49.07
N THR A 9 7.34 52.96 49.28
CA THR A 9 6.71 51.65 49.05
C THR A 9 6.24 51.58 47.60
N LEU A 10 6.91 50.76 46.77
CA LEU A 10 6.48 50.40 45.43
C LEU A 10 5.56 49.17 45.53
N LEU A 11 4.26 49.38 45.28
CA LEU A 11 3.27 48.31 45.16
C LEU A 11 3.25 47.84 43.69
N ALA A 12 3.90 46.70 43.40
CA ALA A 12 3.83 46.08 42.09
C ALA A 12 2.56 45.21 42.00
N LEU A 13 1.59 45.68 41.23
CA LEU A 13 0.37 44.94 40.89
C LEU A 13 0.70 43.91 39.80
N GLY A 14 0.83 42.63 40.19
CA GLY A 14 1.03 41.54 39.24
C GLY A 14 -0.28 41.19 38.53
N LEU A 15 -0.38 41.49 37.23
CA LEU A 15 -1.42 40.94 36.37
C LEU A 15 -1.09 39.45 36.11
N LEU A 16 -1.85 38.55 36.73
CA LEU A 16 -1.91 37.14 36.35
C LEU A 16 -2.76 37.01 35.08
N THR A 17 -2.11 36.92 33.91
CA THR A 17 -2.77 36.47 32.68
C THR A 17 -2.92 34.95 32.76
N THR A 18 -4.11 34.47 33.08
CA THR A 18 -4.45 33.05 32.94
C THR A 18 -4.54 32.73 31.45
N VAL A 19 -3.56 31.97 30.94
CA VAL A 19 -3.67 31.33 29.63
C VAL A 19 -4.75 30.27 29.75
N SER A 20 -5.97 30.57 29.32
CA SER A 20 -7.00 29.55 29.12
C SER A 20 -6.51 28.64 27.99
N ALA A 21 -6.11 27.42 28.33
CA ALA A 21 -5.85 26.38 27.34
C ALA A 21 -7.15 26.19 26.54
N GLN A 22 -7.12 26.54 25.26
CA GLN A 22 -8.26 26.36 24.37
C GLN A 22 -8.49 24.86 24.21
N ALA A 23 -9.73 24.41 24.44
CA ALA A 23 -10.10 23.01 24.31
C ALA A 23 -9.81 22.50 22.89
N GLU A 24 -9.02 21.42 22.76
CA GLU A 24 -8.73 20.79 21.47
C GLU A 24 -9.98 20.05 20.98
N VAL A 25 -10.62 20.58 19.93
CA VAL A 25 -11.81 19.97 19.31
C VAL A 25 -11.43 19.29 17.99
N LEU A 26 -11.83 18.02 17.85
CA LEU A 26 -11.57 17.18 16.69
C LEU A 26 -12.88 16.55 16.18
N PHE A 27 -12.85 15.99 14.98
CA PHE A 27 -13.96 15.31 14.33
C PHE A 27 -13.69 13.81 14.22
N SER A 28 -14.67 12.97 14.56
CA SER A 28 -14.60 11.54 14.23
C SER A 28 -14.50 11.36 12.71
N GLN A 29 -13.55 10.55 12.26
CA GLN A 29 -13.25 10.35 10.84
C GLN A 29 -14.06 9.20 10.21
N ALA A 30 -14.89 8.52 10.99
CA ALA A 30 -15.80 7.47 10.58
C ALA A 30 -16.93 7.28 11.61
N ASN A 31 -17.92 6.43 11.34
CA ASN A 31 -18.81 5.98 12.42
C ASN A 31 -18.06 4.98 13.32
N LEU A 32 -18.01 5.26 14.61
CA LEU A 32 -17.24 4.49 15.60
C LEU A 32 -18.17 3.91 16.65
N LEU A 33 -17.83 2.74 17.19
CA LEU A 33 -18.64 2.06 18.20
C LEU A 33 -17.90 2.00 19.53
N LEU A 34 -18.52 2.55 20.57
CA LEU A 34 -18.03 2.48 21.93
C LEU A 34 -18.59 1.26 22.64
N ASN A 35 -17.71 0.49 23.28
CA ASN A 35 -18.08 -0.56 24.21
C ASN A 35 -17.74 -0.12 25.63
N LYS A 36 -18.74 0.05 26.50
CA LYS A 36 -18.55 0.55 27.88
C LYS A 36 -17.70 1.83 27.93
N ASN A 37 -18.06 2.82 27.10
CA ASN A 37 -17.36 4.10 26.97
C ASN A 37 -15.88 3.98 26.57
N GLN A 38 -15.51 2.90 25.88
CA GLN A 38 -14.17 2.68 25.35
C GLN A 38 -14.22 2.41 23.84
N LEU A 39 -13.36 3.11 23.11
CA LEU A 39 -13.01 2.81 21.72
C LEU A 39 -11.62 2.17 21.69
N SER A 40 -11.49 1.00 21.07
CA SER A 40 -10.18 0.36 20.87
C SER A 40 -9.64 0.65 19.47
N ALA A 41 -8.32 0.85 19.35
CA ALA A 41 -7.65 1.08 18.08
C ALA A 41 -7.69 -0.10 17.08
N VAL A 42 -8.15 -1.29 17.51
CA VAL A 42 -8.49 -2.39 16.58
C VAL A 42 -9.91 -2.28 16.00
N ASN A 43 -10.63 -1.22 16.37
CA ASN A 43 -11.92 -0.82 15.82
C ASN A 43 -12.97 -1.95 15.82
N TYR A 44 -13.31 -2.45 17.01
CA TYR A 44 -14.35 -3.47 17.15
C TYR A 44 -15.69 -2.97 16.61
N ARG A 45 -16.31 -3.72 15.69
CA ARG A 45 -17.59 -3.41 15.02
C ARG A 45 -18.77 -4.20 15.59
N GLY A 46 -18.72 -4.51 16.87
CA GLY A 46 -19.80 -5.21 17.59
C GLY A 46 -20.89 -4.26 18.07
N LYS A 47 -21.73 -4.70 19.01
CA LYS A 47 -22.74 -3.82 19.63
C LYS A 47 -22.06 -2.75 20.50
N GLY A 48 -22.51 -1.51 20.39
CA GLY A 48 -21.97 -0.38 21.14
C GLY A 48 -22.75 0.92 20.92
N LEU A 49 -22.40 1.95 21.69
CA LEU A 49 -22.90 3.31 21.45
C LEU A 49 -22.20 3.88 20.20
N SER A 50 -22.98 4.37 19.25
CA SER A 50 -22.44 4.95 18.01
C SER A 50 -21.97 6.38 18.22
N ILE A 51 -20.77 6.68 17.73
CA ILE A 51 -20.28 8.03 17.44
C ILE A 51 -20.35 8.18 15.91
N PRO A 52 -21.33 8.91 15.37
CA PRO A 52 -21.42 9.14 13.93
C PRO A 52 -20.17 9.81 13.36
N VAL A 53 -19.88 9.60 12.09
CA VAL A 53 -18.82 10.33 11.37
C VAL A 53 -19.06 11.85 11.42
N GLY A 54 -18.01 12.63 11.60
CA GLY A 54 -18.08 14.09 11.73
C GLY A 54 -18.53 14.59 13.11
N THR A 55 -18.70 13.70 14.10
CA THR A 55 -19.02 14.10 15.47
C THR A 55 -17.86 14.87 16.08
N LYS A 56 -18.16 16.04 16.65
CA LYS A 56 -17.17 16.84 17.37
C LYS A 56 -16.88 16.27 18.75
N VAL A 57 -15.61 16.08 19.05
CA VAL A 57 -15.11 15.61 20.34
C VAL A 57 -14.07 16.58 20.88
N GLU A 58 -14.17 16.88 22.16
CA GLU A 58 -13.15 17.59 22.92
C GLU A 58 -12.16 16.58 23.48
N VAL A 59 -10.86 16.83 23.32
CA VAL A 59 -9.80 16.04 23.95
C VAL A 59 -9.53 16.58 25.36
N LEU A 60 -9.84 15.79 26.37
CA LEU A 60 -9.67 16.14 27.78
C LEU A 60 -8.26 15.81 28.29
N LYS A 61 -7.69 14.70 27.82
CA LYS A 61 -6.38 14.20 28.27
C LYS A 61 -5.75 13.29 27.22
N ARG A 62 -4.43 13.38 27.08
CA ARG A 62 -3.61 12.47 26.27
C ARG A 62 -2.56 11.78 27.15
N SER A 63 -2.42 10.47 27.01
CA SER A 63 -1.29 9.69 27.50
C SER A 63 -1.02 8.51 26.56
N ASP A 64 0.13 7.86 26.69
CA ASP A 64 0.47 6.72 25.83
C ASP A 64 -0.52 5.55 25.96
N ASP A 65 -1.16 5.38 27.13
CA ASP A 65 -2.12 4.31 27.37
C ASP A 65 -3.53 4.64 26.86
N GLU A 66 -3.97 5.90 26.99
CA GLU A 66 -5.33 6.31 26.61
C GLU A 66 -5.42 7.79 26.22
N VAL A 67 -6.40 8.10 25.36
CA VAL A 67 -6.86 9.47 25.11
C VAL A 67 -8.29 9.59 25.63
N ARG A 68 -8.55 10.53 26.53
CA ARG A 68 -9.90 10.80 27.06
C ARG A 68 -10.56 11.91 26.26
N CYS A 69 -11.79 11.66 25.87
CA CYS A 69 -12.56 12.54 25.02
C CYS A 69 -13.96 12.74 25.58
N LYS A 70 -14.56 13.88 25.22
CA LYS A 70 -15.96 14.20 25.49
C LYS A 70 -16.65 14.53 24.17
N VAL A 71 -17.76 13.89 23.88
CA VAL A 71 -18.63 14.26 22.76
C VAL A 71 -19.29 15.59 23.09
N LEU A 72 -19.12 16.61 22.24
CA LEU A 72 -19.60 17.96 22.56
C LEU A 72 -21.11 18.03 22.70
N ASP A 73 -21.85 17.39 21.78
CA ASP A 73 -23.31 17.52 21.71
C ASP A 73 -24.03 16.78 22.85
N SER A 74 -23.53 15.61 23.25
CA SER A 74 -24.17 14.78 24.29
C SER A 74 -23.52 14.92 25.67
N GLY A 75 -22.32 15.47 25.74
CA GLY A 75 -21.49 15.48 26.95
C GLY A 75 -20.94 14.12 27.34
N ALA A 76 -21.16 13.06 26.55
CA ALA A 76 -20.70 11.71 26.87
C ALA A 76 -19.17 11.63 26.82
N GLU A 77 -18.57 11.11 27.89
CA GLU A 77 -17.13 10.86 27.95
C GLU A 77 -16.78 9.43 27.54
N PHE A 78 -15.65 9.28 26.85
CA PHE A 78 -15.10 7.99 26.48
C PHE A 78 -13.57 8.02 26.48
N LYS A 79 -12.96 6.83 26.48
CA LYS A 79 -11.52 6.66 26.31
C LYS A 79 -11.20 5.91 25.02
N PHE A 80 -10.22 6.41 24.29
CA PHE A 80 -9.57 5.70 23.20
C PHE A 80 -8.34 4.96 23.74
N VAL A 81 -8.21 3.67 23.44
CA VAL A 81 -7.10 2.84 23.92
C VAL A 81 -6.44 2.07 22.79
N SER A 82 -5.13 1.86 22.90
CA SER A 82 -4.42 0.94 22.02
C SER A 82 -4.69 -0.53 22.39
N HIS A 83 -4.35 -1.43 21.47
CA HIS A 83 -4.32 -2.86 21.71
C HIS A 83 -2.89 -3.39 21.53
N LYS A 84 -2.48 -4.32 22.40
CA LYS A 84 -1.12 -4.89 22.38
C LYS A 84 -0.67 -5.44 21.02
N SER A 85 -1.60 -5.97 20.22
CA SER A 85 -1.29 -6.52 18.89
C SER A 85 -0.87 -5.48 17.86
N LEU A 86 -1.04 -4.18 18.15
CA LEU A 86 -0.68 -3.09 17.24
C LEU A 86 0.72 -2.54 17.51
N GLY A 87 1.31 -2.81 18.68
CA GLY A 87 2.66 -2.36 19.03
C GLY A 87 2.86 -0.84 19.05
N LYS A 88 1.80 -0.05 19.14
CA LYS A 88 1.82 1.43 19.12
C LYS A 88 1.01 2.01 20.28
N SER A 89 1.34 3.21 20.76
CA SER A 89 0.61 3.90 21.83
C SER A 89 -0.75 4.41 21.37
N ALA A 90 -1.65 4.72 22.33
CA ALA A 90 -2.96 5.29 22.04
C ALA A 90 -2.82 6.65 21.33
N VAL A 91 -1.93 7.53 21.80
CA VAL A 91 -1.67 8.84 21.18
C VAL A 91 -1.20 8.70 19.74
N ALA A 92 -0.35 7.71 19.43
CA ALA A 92 0.14 7.49 18.07
C ALA A 92 -0.95 6.99 17.10
N LEU A 93 -1.95 6.26 17.59
CA LEU A 93 -3.02 5.69 16.76
C LEU A 93 -4.25 6.60 16.66
N PHE A 94 -4.46 7.46 17.64
CA PHE A 94 -5.63 8.34 17.75
C PHE A 94 -5.90 9.21 16.50
N PRO A 95 -4.88 9.79 15.81
CA PRO A 95 -5.10 10.57 14.58
C PRO A 95 -5.76 9.80 13.44
N GLY A 96 -5.71 8.45 13.44
CA GLY A 96 -6.42 7.62 12.45
C GLY A 96 -7.93 7.55 12.67
N PHE A 97 -8.42 8.03 13.81
CA PHE A 97 -9.83 7.97 14.21
C PHE A 97 -10.45 9.36 14.39
N PHE A 98 -9.65 10.35 14.81
CA PHE A 98 -10.08 11.72 15.06
C PHE A 98 -9.07 12.70 14.48
N ALA A 99 -9.55 13.73 13.78
CA ALA A 99 -8.69 14.75 13.17
C ALA A 99 -9.33 16.14 13.26
N ALA A 100 -8.51 17.18 13.15
CA ALA A 100 -8.99 18.58 13.15
C ALA A 100 -9.84 18.91 11.91
N THR A 101 -9.62 18.18 10.82
CA THR A 101 -10.36 18.34 9.57
C THR A 101 -11.71 17.63 9.65
N ASP A 102 -12.77 18.37 9.35
CA ASP A 102 -14.13 17.83 9.21
C ASP A 102 -14.22 16.90 7.98
N PRO A 103 -14.66 15.63 8.11
CA PRO A 103 -14.82 14.73 6.99
C PRO A 103 -16.00 15.08 6.05
N ALA A 104 -16.78 16.13 6.33
CA ALA A 104 -17.93 16.53 5.51
C ALA A 104 -17.60 16.67 4.01
N ALA A 105 -16.44 17.22 3.66
CA ALA A 105 -16.01 17.32 2.27
C ALA A 105 -15.75 15.95 1.63
N ARG A 106 -15.16 15.00 2.37
CA ARG A 106 -14.97 13.61 1.90
C ARG A 106 -16.31 12.91 1.69
N ILE A 107 -17.26 13.10 2.60
CA ILE A 107 -18.62 12.56 2.47
C ILE A 107 -19.32 13.16 1.25
N ALA A 108 -19.23 14.47 1.03
CA ALA A 108 -19.87 15.15 -0.10
C ALA A 108 -19.33 14.69 -1.48
N ALA A 109 -18.10 14.19 -1.53
CA ALA A 109 -17.50 13.65 -2.75
C ALA A 109 -18.01 12.24 -3.12
N LEU A 110 -18.70 11.55 -2.20
CA LEU A 110 -19.30 10.24 -2.46
C LEU A 110 -20.58 10.35 -3.29
N THR A 111 -21.01 9.24 -3.90
CA THR A 111 -22.31 9.17 -4.57
C THR A 111 -23.47 9.40 -3.57
N PRO A 112 -24.65 9.87 -4.02
CA PRO A 112 -25.80 10.07 -3.13
C PRO A 112 -26.20 8.83 -2.33
N GLU A 113 -26.06 7.64 -2.92
CA GLU A 113 -26.35 6.37 -2.27
C GLU A 113 -25.29 6.03 -1.20
N GLU A 114 -24.00 6.18 -1.50
CA GLU A 114 -22.93 6.02 -0.50
C GLU A 114 -23.07 7.03 0.64
N GLN A 115 -23.44 8.29 0.37
CA GLN A 115 -23.68 9.29 1.41
C GLN A 115 -24.78 8.85 2.39
N LYS A 116 -25.88 8.29 1.88
CA LYS A 116 -26.97 7.77 2.70
C LYS A 116 -26.48 6.63 3.58
N GLN A 117 -25.71 5.70 3.02
CA GLN A 117 -25.21 4.53 3.74
C GLN A 117 -24.15 4.90 4.78
N VAL A 118 -23.25 5.83 4.46
CA VAL A 118 -22.27 6.39 5.41
C VAL A 118 -22.98 7.07 6.58
N LYS A 119 -24.03 7.85 6.32
CA LYS A 119 -24.85 8.47 7.38
C LYS A 119 -25.58 7.43 8.24
N ALA A 120 -26.01 6.33 7.65
CA ALA A 120 -26.62 5.22 8.38
C ALA A 120 -25.59 4.37 9.17
N GLY A 121 -24.31 4.41 8.78
CA GLY A 121 -23.27 3.54 9.33
C GLY A 121 -23.42 2.07 8.90
N GLU A 122 -24.04 1.84 7.74
CA GLU A 122 -24.37 0.50 7.23
C GLU A 122 -23.56 0.20 5.98
N LEU A 123 -22.86 -0.93 5.96
CA LEU A 123 -22.17 -1.41 4.76
C LEU A 123 -23.18 -1.85 3.70
N ALA A 124 -22.82 -1.64 2.43
CA ALA A 124 -23.63 -2.06 1.30
C ALA A 124 -22.77 -2.48 0.11
N LYS A 125 -23.33 -3.33 -0.75
CA LYS A 125 -22.70 -3.70 -2.02
C LYS A 125 -22.58 -2.48 -2.93
N GLY A 126 -21.50 -2.39 -3.70
CA GLY A 126 -21.22 -1.27 -4.58
C GLY A 126 -20.54 -0.06 -3.90
N MET A 127 -20.39 -0.08 -2.57
CA MET A 127 -19.61 0.95 -1.87
C MET A 127 -18.16 0.98 -2.34
N SER A 128 -17.59 2.16 -2.48
CA SER A 128 -16.14 2.36 -2.62
C SER A 128 -15.39 2.11 -1.31
N ARG A 129 -14.08 1.86 -1.42
CA ARG A 129 -13.15 1.81 -0.27
C ARG A 129 -13.25 3.03 0.65
N ASP A 130 -13.33 4.23 0.09
CA ASP A 130 -13.45 5.46 0.88
C ASP A 130 -14.79 5.53 1.63
N ALA A 131 -15.89 5.14 0.97
CA ALA A 131 -17.19 5.02 1.63
C ALA A 131 -17.16 3.98 2.77
N VAL A 132 -16.48 2.84 2.59
CA VAL A 132 -16.31 1.84 3.66
C VAL A 132 -15.53 2.43 4.85
N LEU A 133 -14.43 3.13 4.60
CA LEU A 133 -13.64 3.77 5.67
C LEU A 133 -14.46 4.82 6.44
N LEU A 134 -15.27 5.63 5.76
CA LEU A 134 -16.17 6.59 6.42
C LEU A 134 -17.31 5.89 7.18
N THR A 135 -17.78 4.75 6.66
CA THR A 135 -18.88 3.98 7.24
C THR A 135 -18.46 3.24 8.52
N VAL A 136 -17.35 2.50 8.49
CA VAL A 136 -16.94 1.61 9.60
C VAL A 136 -15.56 1.89 10.16
N GLY A 137 -14.81 2.85 9.62
CA GLY A 137 -13.47 3.21 10.08
C GLY A 137 -12.37 2.32 9.50
N PRO A 138 -11.10 2.59 9.88
CA PRO A 138 -9.97 1.81 9.40
C PRO A 138 -10.02 0.37 9.95
N PRO A 139 -9.70 -0.63 9.13
CA PRO A 139 -9.48 -1.99 9.63
C PRO A 139 -8.18 -2.06 10.43
N PRO A 140 -8.06 -3.02 11.35
CA PRO A 140 -6.83 -3.24 12.10
C PRO A 140 -5.67 -3.65 11.17
N PRO A 141 -4.50 -2.98 11.22
CA PRO A 141 -3.41 -3.21 10.26
C PRO A 141 -2.81 -4.62 10.33
N HIS A 142 -2.91 -5.31 11.46
CA HIS A 142 -2.45 -6.70 11.60
C HIS A 142 -3.39 -7.74 10.96
N ARG A 143 -4.60 -7.34 10.53
CA ARG A 143 -5.51 -8.18 9.74
C ARG A 143 -5.64 -7.70 8.31
N THR A 144 -5.50 -6.40 8.09
CA THR A 144 -5.53 -5.78 6.76
C THR A 144 -4.23 -5.00 6.55
N LEU A 145 -3.25 -5.65 5.94
CA LEU A 145 -1.91 -5.08 5.76
C LEU A 145 -1.89 -3.90 4.76
N SER A 146 -2.80 -3.92 3.79
CA SER A 146 -2.96 -2.87 2.78
C SER A 146 -4.43 -2.56 2.55
N LEU A 147 -4.76 -1.26 2.46
CA LEU A 147 -6.09 -0.80 2.06
C LEU A 147 -6.37 -1.03 0.56
N GLU A 148 -5.34 -1.30 -0.25
CA GLU A 148 -5.54 -1.66 -1.66
C GLU A 148 -5.91 -3.13 -1.87
N SER A 149 -5.84 -3.95 -0.82
CA SER A 149 -6.28 -5.34 -0.84
C SER A 149 -7.74 -5.48 -1.31
N THR A 150 -8.04 -6.59 -1.99
CA THR A 150 -9.41 -7.00 -2.35
C THR A 150 -10.20 -7.53 -1.15
N ARG A 151 -9.55 -7.70 0.01
CA ARG A 151 -10.18 -8.14 1.26
C ARG A 151 -9.67 -7.33 2.44
N TRP A 152 -10.60 -6.72 3.17
CA TRP A 152 -10.35 -6.08 4.46
C TRP A 152 -11.02 -6.87 5.57
N THR A 153 -10.24 -7.27 6.57
CA THR A 153 -10.74 -8.02 7.73
C THR A 153 -10.87 -7.10 8.94
N TYR A 154 -12.06 -7.08 9.52
CA TYR A 154 -12.43 -6.31 10.71
C TYR A 154 -12.71 -7.23 11.89
N TRP A 155 -12.54 -6.73 13.11
CA TRP A 155 -13.00 -7.43 14.31
C TRP A 155 -14.47 -7.07 14.58
N SER A 156 -15.39 -8.04 14.57
CA SER A 156 -16.75 -7.82 15.09
C SER A 156 -16.78 -7.93 16.61
N SER A 157 -15.90 -8.73 17.20
CA SER A 157 -15.70 -8.83 18.64
C SER A 157 -14.27 -9.28 18.95
N LYS A 158 -13.93 -9.47 20.23
CA LYS A 158 -12.64 -10.09 20.60
C LYS A 158 -12.50 -11.56 20.18
N PHE A 159 -13.59 -12.18 19.73
CA PHE A 159 -13.64 -13.61 19.35
C PHE A 159 -14.01 -13.84 17.90
N SER A 160 -14.36 -12.79 17.15
CA SER A 160 -14.92 -12.95 15.81
C SER A 160 -14.46 -11.80 14.92
N THR A 161 -14.24 -12.15 13.66
CA THR A 161 -13.94 -11.22 12.57
C THR A 161 -15.02 -11.30 11.52
N PHE A 162 -15.07 -10.31 10.65
CA PHE A 162 -15.79 -10.38 9.39
C PHE A 162 -14.96 -9.69 8.31
N ASP A 163 -15.22 -10.04 7.07
CA ASP A 163 -14.53 -9.46 5.93
C ASP A 163 -15.43 -8.47 5.20
N VAL A 164 -14.79 -7.53 4.52
CA VAL A 164 -15.35 -6.72 3.45
C VAL A 164 -14.52 -7.04 2.20
N VAL A 165 -15.18 -7.55 1.16
CA VAL A 165 -14.53 -7.99 -0.07
C VAL A 165 -14.84 -7.02 -1.19
N PHE A 166 -13.84 -6.66 -1.97
CA PHE A 166 -13.90 -5.71 -3.07
C PHE A 166 -13.64 -6.43 -4.41
N ASP A 167 -14.27 -5.95 -5.48
CA ASP A 167 -13.90 -6.30 -6.85
C ASP A 167 -12.64 -5.53 -7.33
N SER A 168 -12.24 -5.78 -8.58
CA SER A 168 -11.12 -5.09 -9.23
C SER A 168 -11.33 -3.59 -9.42
N ALA A 169 -12.59 -3.12 -9.41
CA ALA A 169 -12.93 -1.70 -9.46
C ALA A 169 -12.95 -1.05 -8.06
N GLY A 170 -12.64 -1.81 -7.01
CA GLY A 170 -12.64 -1.34 -5.63
C GLY A 170 -14.03 -1.14 -5.04
N LYS A 171 -15.03 -1.86 -5.55
CA LYS A 171 -16.41 -1.83 -5.05
C LYS A 171 -16.72 -3.06 -4.21
N VAL A 172 -17.45 -2.86 -3.11
CA VAL A 172 -17.83 -3.95 -2.20
C VAL A 172 -18.73 -4.95 -2.91
N VAL A 173 -18.32 -6.23 -2.89
CA VAL A 173 -19.10 -7.35 -3.46
C VAL A 173 -19.72 -8.25 -2.40
N SER A 174 -19.11 -8.34 -1.21
CA SER A 174 -19.69 -9.00 -0.04
C SER A 174 -19.11 -8.44 1.25
N PHE A 175 -19.84 -8.62 2.35
CA PHE A 175 -19.35 -8.33 3.68
C PHE A 175 -20.06 -9.18 4.73
N GLY A 176 -19.45 -9.30 5.92
CA GLY A 176 -20.05 -10.08 7.00
C GLY A 176 -19.88 -11.59 6.80
N ASP A 177 -20.90 -12.35 7.19
CA ASP A 177 -20.99 -13.80 6.94
C ASP A 177 -21.58 -14.13 5.55
N GLU A 178 -21.83 -13.12 4.72
CA GLU A 178 -22.30 -13.33 3.36
C GLU A 178 -21.21 -14.06 2.56
N PRO A 179 -21.51 -15.22 1.95
CA PRO A 179 -20.57 -15.87 1.06
C PRO A 179 -20.23 -14.88 -0.05
N ALA A 180 -18.92 -14.66 -0.27
CA ALA A 180 -18.48 -13.83 -1.37
C ALA A 180 -19.15 -14.34 -2.66
N PRO A 181 -19.79 -13.46 -3.45
CA PRO A 181 -20.32 -13.89 -4.73
C PRO A 181 -19.18 -14.57 -5.49
N ALA A 182 -19.50 -15.66 -6.19
CA ALA A 182 -18.54 -16.32 -7.07
C ALA A 182 -17.85 -15.22 -7.88
N PRO A 183 -16.50 -15.18 -7.92
CA PRO A 183 -15.78 -14.07 -8.51
C PRO A 183 -16.37 -13.80 -9.89
N VAL A 184 -16.99 -12.62 -10.03
CA VAL A 184 -17.38 -12.12 -11.35
C VAL A 184 -16.10 -12.21 -12.17
N PRO A 185 -16.09 -12.86 -13.35
CA PRO A 185 -14.87 -13.00 -14.12
C PRO A 185 -14.30 -11.61 -14.38
N THR A 186 -13.29 -11.24 -13.59
CA THR A 186 -12.45 -10.10 -13.89
C THR A 186 -11.88 -10.40 -15.25
N GLU A 187 -12.06 -9.47 -16.19
CA GLU A 187 -11.56 -9.65 -17.54
C GLU A 187 -10.07 -10.01 -17.43
N LYS A 188 -9.73 -11.22 -17.89
CA LYS A 188 -8.41 -11.78 -17.65
C LYS A 188 -7.38 -10.90 -18.36
N VAL A 189 -6.53 -10.27 -17.58
CA VAL A 189 -5.48 -9.40 -18.10
C VAL A 189 -4.25 -10.26 -18.41
N PHE A 190 -3.95 -10.42 -19.71
CA PHE A 190 -2.81 -11.21 -20.16
C PHE A 190 -1.62 -10.35 -20.55
N HIS A 191 -0.42 -10.83 -20.23
CA HIS A 191 0.85 -10.26 -20.69
C HIS A 191 1.82 -11.38 -21.11
N HIS A 192 2.93 -11.02 -21.75
CA HIS A 192 3.98 -11.90 -22.21
C HIS A 192 5.34 -11.41 -21.71
N ALA A 193 6.16 -12.31 -21.18
CA ALA A 193 7.51 -11.99 -20.73
C ALA A 193 8.35 -11.40 -21.88
N THR A 194 8.94 -10.22 -21.66
CA THR A 194 9.76 -9.52 -22.65
C THR A 194 11.22 -9.99 -22.68
N ALA A 195 11.58 -10.88 -21.75
CA ALA A 195 12.90 -11.48 -21.55
C ALA A 195 12.76 -12.82 -20.81
N ASN A 196 13.85 -13.56 -20.65
CA ASN A 196 13.90 -14.57 -19.60
C ASN A 196 14.03 -13.89 -18.24
N PHE A 197 13.24 -14.35 -17.28
CA PHE A 197 13.31 -13.88 -15.90
C PHE A 197 13.72 -15.00 -14.97
N HIS A 198 14.80 -14.80 -14.25
CA HIS A 198 15.25 -15.72 -13.22
C HIS A 198 14.41 -15.56 -11.96
N PHE A 199 14.15 -16.67 -11.28
CA PHE A 199 13.35 -16.68 -10.06
C PHE A 199 13.99 -17.54 -8.97
N GLU A 200 13.64 -17.22 -7.72
CA GLU A 200 13.97 -18.01 -6.53
C GLU A 200 12.66 -18.43 -5.85
N GLY A 201 12.43 -19.75 -5.73
CA GLY A 201 11.12 -20.27 -5.35
C GLY A 201 10.07 -19.93 -6.42
N ASP A 202 9.15 -19.05 -6.10
CA ASP A 202 8.11 -18.53 -7.01
C ASP A 202 8.19 -17.00 -7.17
N THR A 203 9.32 -16.40 -6.79
CA THR A 203 9.51 -14.94 -6.79
C THR A 203 10.49 -14.50 -7.88
N LEU A 204 10.04 -13.58 -8.73
CA LEU A 204 10.84 -12.82 -9.68
C LEU A 204 11.15 -11.46 -9.07
N SER A 205 12.43 -11.12 -8.92
CA SER A 205 12.82 -9.79 -8.46
C SER A 205 12.84 -8.79 -9.63
N TRP A 206 12.44 -7.55 -9.38
CA TRP A 206 12.59 -6.43 -10.34
C TRP A 206 14.02 -6.24 -10.86
N VAL A 207 15.04 -6.72 -10.12
CA VAL A 207 16.45 -6.67 -10.51
C VAL A 207 16.83 -7.75 -11.53
N ASN A 208 16.06 -8.83 -11.62
CA ASN A 208 16.35 -10.05 -12.39
C ASN A 208 17.75 -10.64 -12.11
N TYR A 209 18.01 -11.06 -10.86
CA TYR A 209 19.27 -11.72 -10.52
C TYR A 209 19.49 -12.94 -11.40
N LEU A 210 20.59 -13.00 -12.18
CA LEU A 210 20.89 -14.05 -13.16
C LEU A 210 21.27 -15.39 -12.51
N LYS A 211 20.39 -15.92 -11.67
CA LYS A 211 20.59 -17.11 -10.85
C LYS A 211 19.26 -17.83 -10.63
N GLY A 212 19.31 -19.16 -10.69
CA GLY A 212 18.13 -19.99 -10.50
C GLY A 212 17.42 -20.29 -11.81
N PRO A 213 16.27 -21.00 -11.76
CA PRO A 213 15.50 -21.33 -12.94
C PRO A 213 14.95 -20.08 -13.63
N ILE A 214 14.57 -20.22 -14.90
CA ILE A 214 14.03 -19.13 -15.71
C ILE A 214 12.55 -19.32 -16.02
N LEU A 215 11.83 -18.20 -16.03
CA LEU A 215 10.59 -18.02 -16.76
C LEU A 215 10.97 -17.60 -18.19
N PRO A 216 10.73 -18.43 -19.21
CA PRO A 216 11.20 -18.15 -20.56
C PRO A 216 10.62 -16.89 -21.20
N PHE A 217 11.36 -16.29 -22.12
CA PHE A 217 10.88 -15.25 -23.02
C PHE A 217 9.55 -15.65 -23.68
N ASN A 218 8.67 -14.65 -23.82
CA ASN A 218 7.31 -14.78 -24.33
C ASN A 218 6.36 -15.67 -23.53
N THR A 219 6.73 -16.07 -22.30
CA THR A 219 5.78 -16.81 -21.46
C THR A 219 4.52 -15.98 -21.23
N ARG A 220 3.37 -16.51 -21.63
CA ARG A 220 2.06 -15.88 -21.44
C ARG A 220 1.60 -16.04 -20.00
N VAL A 221 1.25 -14.92 -19.37
CA VAL A 221 0.82 -14.86 -17.98
C VAL A 221 -0.53 -14.16 -17.84
N GLU A 222 -1.33 -14.59 -16.86
CA GLU A 222 -2.56 -13.92 -16.41
C GLU A 222 -2.27 -13.21 -15.09
N VAL A 223 -2.50 -11.91 -15.03
CA VAL A 223 -2.31 -11.12 -13.80
C VAL A 223 -3.47 -11.42 -12.84
N LEU A 224 -3.14 -11.78 -11.61
CA LEU A 224 -4.09 -12.17 -10.56
C LEU A 224 -4.38 -11.03 -9.59
N ASP A 225 -3.33 -10.36 -9.11
CA ASP A 225 -3.43 -9.30 -8.10
C ASP A 225 -2.27 -8.31 -8.20
N LYS A 226 -2.47 -7.09 -7.68
CA LYS A 226 -1.49 -6.01 -7.71
C LYS A 226 -1.47 -5.28 -6.36
N SER A 227 -0.28 -4.94 -5.91
CA SER A 227 -0.05 -4.14 -4.71
C SER A 227 1.16 -3.23 -4.91
N ASP A 228 1.41 -2.35 -3.93
CA ASP A 228 2.48 -1.35 -3.99
C ASP A 228 3.88 -1.95 -4.20
N SER A 229 4.13 -3.20 -3.81
CA SER A 229 5.43 -3.86 -3.94
C SER A 229 5.40 -5.19 -4.69
N LYS A 230 4.23 -5.69 -5.08
CA LYS A 230 4.09 -7.02 -5.69
C LYS A 230 3.03 -7.06 -6.79
N VAL A 231 3.30 -7.85 -7.83
CA VAL A 231 2.30 -8.30 -8.80
C VAL A 231 2.26 -9.83 -8.78
N SER A 232 1.10 -10.39 -8.46
CA SER A 232 0.87 -11.83 -8.51
C SER A 232 0.30 -12.20 -9.88
N PHE A 233 0.84 -13.27 -10.49
CA PHE A 233 0.40 -13.74 -11.80
C PHE A 233 0.49 -15.26 -11.88
N LYS A 234 -0.19 -15.86 -12.84
CA LYS A 234 -0.01 -17.27 -13.19
C LYS A 234 0.42 -17.44 -14.63
N VAL A 235 1.26 -18.45 -14.88
CA VAL A 235 1.59 -18.89 -16.23
C VAL A 235 0.36 -19.59 -16.81
N VAL A 236 -0.10 -19.13 -17.98
CA VAL A 236 -1.35 -19.62 -18.58
C VAL A 236 -1.27 -21.10 -18.95
N GLU A 237 -0.11 -21.54 -19.46
CA GLU A 237 0.09 -22.91 -19.93
C GLU A 237 0.14 -23.93 -18.79
N THR A 238 0.79 -23.59 -17.68
CA THR A 238 1.03 -24.52 -16.56
C THR A 238 0.10 -24.31 -15.37
N GLY A 239 -0.57 -23.15 -15.29
CA GLY A 239 -1.33 -22.71 -14.13
C GLY A 239 -0.48 -22.32 -12.93
N LYS A 240 0.85 -22.43 -13.00
CA LYS A 240 1.75 -22.13 -11.88
C LYS A 240 1.75 -20.64 -11.55
N GLU A 241 1.60 -20.30 -10.28
CA GLU A 241 1.61 -18.93 -9.78
C GLU A 241 3.01 -18.46 -9.43
N PHE A 242 3.24 -17.16 -9.63
CA PHE A 242 4.48 -16.46 -9.35
C PHE A 242 4.18 -15.05 -8.83
N VAL A 243 5.18 -14.44 -8.21
CA VAL A 243 5.14 -13.06 -7.74
C VAL A 243 6.29 -12.28 -8.34
N PHE A 244 6.00 -11.16 -8.97
CA PHE A 244 6.99 -10.13 -9.29
C PHE A 244 7.12 -9.18 -8.11
N GLU A 245 8.31 -9.06 -7.53
CA GLU A 245 8.57 -8.29 -6.32
C GLU A 245 9.46 -7.08 -6.62
N ASN A 246 8.98 -5.92 -6.17
CA ASN A 246 9.67 -4.64 -6.18
C ASN A 246 10.01 -4.20 -4.75
N ASP A 247 11.04 -3.38 -4.60
CA ASP A 247 11.40 -2.77 -3.33
C ASP A 247 11.80 -1.30 -3.52
N SER A 248 11.99 -0.59 -2.41
CA SER A 248 12.22 0.87 -2.40
C SER A 248 13.47 1.32 -3.17
N ARG A 249 14.44 0.42 -3.44
CA ARG A 249 15.66 0.76 -4.18
C ARG A 249 15.40 1.04 -5.66
N SER A 250 14.29 0.58 -6.22
CA SER A 250 13.95 0.87 -7.61
C SER A 250 13.57 2.34 -7.82
N GLY A 251 13.00 2.98 -6.79
CA GLY A 251 12.45 4.34 -6.88
C GLY A 251 11.28 4.48 -7.88
N ALA A 252 10.70 3.36 -8.34
CA ALA A 252 9.71 3.32 -9.41
C ALA A 252 8.45 2.56 -8.97
N ASP A 253 7.33 2.90 -9.62
CA ASP A 253 6.05 2.20 -9.45
C ASP A 253 6.17 0.72 -9.86
N THR A 254 5.63 -0.16 -9.02
CA THR A 254 5.72 -1.61 -9.21
C THR A 254 4.99 -2.08 -10.46
N TRP A 255 3.83 -1.48 -10.75
CA TRP A 255 3.06 -1.87 -11.92
C TRP A 255 3.75 -1.45 -13.22
N ALA A 256 4.34 -0.25 -13.26
CA ALA A 256 5.15 0.21 -14.37
C ALA A 256 6.38 -0.69 -14.62
N LEU A 257 7.08 -1.11 -13.56
CA LEU A 257 8.19 -2.07 -13.68
C LEU A 257 7.73 -3.42 -14.22
N PHE A 258 6.59 -3.91 -13.73
CA PHE A 258 5.99 -5.14 -14.24
C PHE A 258 5.66 -5.02 -15.73
N GLN A 259 5.05 -3.90 -16.17
CA GLN A 259 4.71 -3.69 -17.58
C GLN A 259 5.96 -3.53 -18.49
N ALA A 260 7.08 -3.08 -17.94
CA ALA A 260 8.35 -3.08 -18.66
C ALA A 260 8.93 -4.49 -18.81
N ALA A 261 8.69 -5.37 -17.84
CA ALA A 261 9.11 -6.77 -17.85
C ALA A 261 8.15 -7.67 -18.64
N PHE A 262 6.86 -7.38 -18.63
CA PHE A 262 5.78 -8.16 -19.23
C PHE A 262 4.88 -7.25 -20.06
N ALA A 263 4.84 -7.46 -21.37
CA ALA A 263 4.11 -6.61 -22.30
C ALA A 263 2.77 -7.26 -22.71
N PRO A 264 1.70 -6.49 -22.98
CA PRO A 264 0.41 -7.06 -23.38
C PRO A 264 0.49 -7.78 -24.75
N GLU A 265 1.40 -7.37 -25.63
CA GLU A 265 1.57 -7.97 -26.95
C GLU A 265 2.34 -9.29 -26.91
N ASP A 266 2.07 -10.17 -27.87
CA ASP A 266 2.90 -11.35 -28.12
C ASP A 266 4.31 -10.92 -28.59
N GLN A 267 5.34 -11.46 -27.94
CA GLN A 267 6.75 -11.14 -28.19
C GLN A 267 7.43 -12.12 -29.16
N ALA A 268 6.78 -13.23 -29.55
CA ALA A 268 7.33 -14.20 -30.49
C ALA A 268 7.82 -13.59 -31.82
N PRO A 269 7.12 -12.61 -32.44
CA PRO A 269 7.61 -11.96 -33.66
C PRO A 269 8.97 -11.30 -33.48
N LYS A 270 9.28 -10.76 -32.29
CA LYS A 270 10.57 -10.13 -32.01
C LYS A 270 11.69 -11.16 -31.91
N LEU A 271 11.43 -12.35 -31.37
CA LEU A 271 12.43 -13.42 -31.32
C LEU A 271 12.77 -13.93 -32.74
N ALA A 272 11.78 -13.97 -33.63
CA ALA A 272 11.94 -14.44 -35.00
C ALA A 272 12.89 -13.58 -35.86
N THR A 273 13.09 -12.31 -35.51
CA THR A 273 14.01 -11.41 -36.24
C THR A 273 15.49 -11.65 -35.92
N LEU A 274 15.79 -12.37 -34.83
CA LEU A 274 17.16 -12.71 -34.46
C LEU A 274 17.74 -13.79 -35.37
N SER A 275 19.07 -13.90 -35.41
CA SER A 275 19.75 -15.02 -36.07
C SER A 275 19.41 -16.35 -35.37
N ALA A 276 19.58 -17.48 -36.07
CA ALA A 276 19.34 -18.79 -35.45
C ALA A 276 20.25 -19.05 -34.23
N GLU A 277 21.48 -18.55 -34.28
CA GLU A 277 22.43 -18.64 -33.16
C GLU A 277 22.00 -17.77 -31.97
N ASP A 278 21.61 -16.51 -32.22
CA ASP A 278 21.11 -15.60 -31.17
C ASP A 278 19.85 -16.19 -30.53
N ARG A 279 18.91 -16.74 -31.31
CA ARG A 279 17.71 -17.39 -30.75
C ARG A 279 18.06 -18.55 -29.82
N LYS A 280 19.01 -19.40 -30.20
CA LYS A 280 19.46 -20.52 -29.35
C LYS A 280 20.04 -20.02 -28.03
N LYS A 281 20.82 -18.94 -28.08
CA LYS A 281 21.42 -18.32 -26.90
C LYS A 281 20.39 -17.63 -26.01
N VAL A 282 19.41 -16.93 -26.59
CA VAL A 282 18.26 -16.39 -25.88
C VAL A 282 17.48 -17.50 -25.18
N SER A 283 17.13 -18.59 -25.85
CA SER A 283 16.41 -19.71 -25.23
C SER A 283 17.16 -20.34 -24.05
N ALA A 284 18.50 -20.29 -24.08
CA ALA A 284 19.35 -20.82 -23.01
C ALA A 284 19.64 -19.80 -21.88
N SER A 285 19.16 -18.56 -21.99
CA SER A 285 19.56 -17.44 -21.11
C SER A 285 21.09 -17.23 -21.09
N GLU A 286 21.74 -17.39 -22.24
CA GLU A 286 23.18 -17.22 -22.41
C GLU A 286 23.50 -15.96 -23.19
N VAL A 287 24.51 -15.21 -22.73
CA VAL A 287 25.10 -14.10 -23.47
C VAL A 287 26.53 -14.45 -23.84
N VAL A 288 26.89 -14.22 -25.10
CA VAL A 288 28.21 -14.52 -25.67
C VAL A 288 28.69 -13.34 -26.50
N THR A 289 30.00 -13.29 -26.80
CA THR A 289 30.57 -12.29 -27.70
C THR A 289 29.95 -12.38 -29.10
N GLY A 290 29.80 -11.25 -29.77
CA GLY A 290 29.14 -11.12 -31.08
C GLY A 290 27.60 -11.08 -31.04
N MET A 291 26.98 -11.38 -29.89
CA MET A 291 25.52 -11.33 -29.72
C MET A 291 25.01 -9.90 -29.85
N SER A 292 23.80 -9.71 -30.41
CA SER A 292 23.20 -8.37 -30.51
C SER A 292 22.67 -7.86 -29.17
N ARG A 293 22.65 -6.54 -28.97
CA ARG A 293 22.01 -5.91 -27.79
C ARG A 293 20.57 -6.34 -27.58
N THR A 294 19.81 -6.46 -28.66
CA THR A 294 18.41 -6.95 -28.60
C THR A 294 18.37 -8.38 -28.07
N ALA A 295 19.23 -9.27 -28.57
CA ALA A 295 19.30 -10.64 -28.08
C ALA A 295 19.75 -10.69 -26.61
N VAL A 296 20.71 -9.87 -26.18
CA VAL A 296 21.10 -9.76 -24.76
C VAL A 296 19.91 -9.39 -23.88
N ARG A 297 19.12 -8.39 -24.29
CA ARG A 297 17.94 -7.96 -23.54
C ARG A 297 16.87 -9.06 -23.47
N MET A 298 16.67 -9.85 -24.53
CA MET A 298 15.76 -10.99 -24.48
C MET A 298 16.30 -12.12 -23.59
N ALA A 299 17.62 -12.33 -23.58
CA ALA A 299 18.26 -13.37 -22.79
C ALA A 299 18.24 -13.05 -21.29
N TRP A 300 18.61 -11.84 -20.88
CA TRP A 300 18.86 -11.46 -19.47
C TRP A 300 17.94 -10.36 -18.94
N GLY A 301 17.04 -9.82 -19.76
CA GLY A 301 16.15 -8.73 -19.37
C GLY A 301 16.78 -7.35 -19.48
N PRO A 302 16.01 -6.30 -19.16
CA PRO A 302 16.56 -4.96 -19.04
C PRO A 302 17.50 -4.89 -17.81
N PRO A 303 18.69 -4.30 -17.93
CA PRO A 303 19.54 -4.08 -16.76
C PRO A 303 18.88 -3.08 -15.80
N PRO A 304 19.10 -3.18 -14.48
CA PRO A 304 18.49 -2.27 -13.52
C PRO A 304 18.91 -0.81 -13.77
N PRO A 305 17.96 0.15 -13.76
CA PRO A 305 18.24 1.55 -14.12
C PRO A 305 19.34 2.22 -13.28
N HIS A 306 19.48 1.84 -12.00
CA HIS A 306 20.51 2.38 -11.11
C HIS A 306 21.93 1.92 -11.46
N GLU A 307 22.09 0.81 -12.18
CA GLU A 307 23.39 0.32 -12.66
C GLU A 307 23.61 0.64 -14.15
N THR A 308 22.53 0.81 -14.91
CA THR A 308 22.57 1.13 -16.34
C THR A 308 21.52 2.20 -16.62
N PRO A 309 21.87 3.49 -16.51
CA PRO A 309 20.93 4.59 -16.64
C PRO A 309 20.34 4.74 -18.05
N SER A 310 21.02 4.21 -19.07
CA SER A 310 20.56 4.24 -20.46
C SER A 310 20.81 2.91 -21.17
N PHE A 311 19.84 2.47 -21.96
CA PHE A 311 20.00 1.28 -22.80
C PHE A 311 20.96 1.51 -23.98
N ASP A 312 21.30 2.76 -24.30
CA ASP A 312 22.29 3.10 -25.32
C ASP A 312 23.73 3.12 -24.75
N SER A 313 23.89 2.85 -23.45
CA SER A 313 25.23 2.75 -22.84
C SER A 313 26.04 1.62 -23.49
N THR A 314 27.32 1.90 -23.72
CA THR A 314 28.29 0.92 -24.23
C THR A 314 28.58 -0.19 -23.23
N VAL A 315 28.24 0.00 -21.96
CA VAL A 315 28.34 -1.02 -20.91
C VAL A 315 27.00 -1.16 -20.21
N TRP A 316 26.49 -2.39 -20.16
CA TRP A 316 25.36 -2.78 -19.33
C TRP A 316 25.83 -3.58 -18.14
N THR A 317 25.30 -3.28 -16.95
CA THR A 317 25.68 -3.97 -15.72
C THR A 317 24.48 -4.71 -15.15
N TYR A 318 24.64 -6.02 -14.97
CA TYR A 318 23.65 -6.93 -14.42
C TYR A 318 24.11 -7.49 -13.07
N TRP A 319 23.16 -7.98 -12.28
CA TRP A 319 23.47 -8.68 -11.03
C TRP A 319 23.37 -10.20 -11.24
N LYS A 320 24.47 -10.92 -11.02
CA LYS A 320 24.46 -12.40 -10.94
C LYS A 320 23.90 -12.88 -9.60
N SER A 321 24.11 -12.11 -8.54
CA SER A 321 23.57 -12.34 -7.20
C SER A 321 23.53 -11.03 -6.42
N LYS A 322 23.12 -11.04 -5.16
CA LYS A 322 23.13 -9.84 -4.30
C LYS A 322 24.53 -9.24 -4.07
N ILE A 323 25.60 -9.98 -4.39
CA ILE A 323 27.00 -9.58 -4.13
C ILE A 323 27.90 -9.64 -5.36
N SER A 324 27.38 -10.08 -6.52
CA SER A 324 28.17 -10.28 -7.73
C SER A 324 27.46 -9.66 -8.92
N LYS A 325 28.23 -8.94 -9.73
CA LYS A 325 27.78 -8.27 -10.95
C LYS A 325 28.46 -8.89 -12.16
N VAL A 326 27.89 -8.61 -13.33
CA VAL A 326 28.51 -8.87 -14.63
C VAL A 326 28.29 -7.68 -15.53
N LYS A 327 29.33 -7.30 -16.27
CA LYS A 327 29.31 -6.23 -17.26
C LYS A 327 29.29 -6.83 -18.65
N VAL A 328 28.43 -6.30 -19.50
CA VAL A 328 28.37 -6.61 -20.93
C VAL A 328 28.77 -5.34 -21.67
N THR A 329 29.90 -5.39 -22.35
CA THR A 329 30.41 -4.27 -23.14
C THR A 329 30.03 -4.47 -24.60
N PHE A 330 29.54 -3.42 -25.25
CA PHE A 330 29.16 -3.41 -26.66
C PHE A 330 30.19 -2.65 -27.50
N ASP A 331 30.48 -3.15 -28.69
CA ASP A 331 31.32 -2.49 -29.69
C ASP A 331 30.54 -1.44 -30.50
N LYS A 332 31.24 -0.83 -31.46
CA LYS A 332 30.69 0.20 -32.37
C LYS A 332 29.60 -0.33 -33.31
N ASP A 333 29.50 -1.66 -33.49
CA ASP A 333 28.53 -2.32 -34.38
C ASP A 333 27.35 -2.89 -33.58
N ASP A 334 27.21 -2.47 -32.30
CA ASP A 334 26.18 -2.85 -31.34
C ASP A 334 26.15 -4.36 -31.01
N LYS A 335 27.33 -4.98 -31.03
CA LYS A 335 27.55 -6.38 -30.67
C LYS A 335 28.32 -6.49 -29.37
N VAL A 336 28.11 -7.58 -28.64
CA VAL A 336 28.83 -7.86 -27.39
C VAL A 336 30.32 -8.04 -27.69
N ALA A 337 31.15 -7.15 -27.17
CA ALA A 337 32.60 -7.18 -27.26
C ALA A 337 33.24 -8.00 -26.13
N SER A 338 32.77 -7.81 -24.89
CA SER A 338 33.26 -8.54 -23.72
C SER A 338 32.18 -8.75 -22.64
N ILE A 339 32.42 -9.74 -21.78
CA ILE A 339 31.56 -10.10 -20.66
C ILE A 339 32.46 -10.33 -19.45
N GLU A 340 32.37 -9.47 -18.44
CA GLU A 340 33.32 -9.40 -17.31
C GLU A 340 32.62 -9.46 -15.95
#